data_AF-A0A9X0QIV2-F1
#
_entry.id   AF-A0A9X0QIV2-F1
#
_cell.length_a   1.000
_cell.length_b   1.000
_cell.length_c   1.000
_cell.angle_alpha   90.00
_cell.angle_beta   90.00
_cell.angle_gamma   90.00
#
_symmetry.space_group_name_H-M   'P 1'
#
loop_
_entity.id
_entity.type
_entity.pdbx_description
1 polymer ?
#
loop_
_entity_poly.entity_id
_entity_poly.type
_entity_poly.pdbx_seq_one_letter_code
_entity_poly.pdbx_strand_id
1 'polypeptide(L)'
;MKRLPLEPDFNAWREAAREALHLGFLPEELDFQDSTIPSTLDLTLESSDAPTGPPITTPHTSKAFLESAEYAAVHRDPQRWNLLYRILYRLQTNRNVLRISVDPDIAELERLESQVRRDLHKMHAFLRFRMVLEPDDPNPRPIVVDESFRTEPGPHHLVLATPTPFGLNHTELPHCEPDPHATPTPSQPDTCEHFIAWYQPDHRILPLAAPFFVERFGVMRWTILTPDASVSWDPTGKQLTFAPGLPRESAPAEDELEGLWRSYYASIYNPARLNPEMMRSEMPVRYWKNLPEISLLPNLITKSQSRVADMVTRQQQQPSAQPFVPEDHSLPKLRAALPACKGCDLFQHATQVVPGAGAAHAKLILVGEQPGDQEDLQGKPFVGPAGKILDRVMDELNIERSKVYVTNAVKHFKFVQRGKLRLHQNPRMSEISACRPWLLAEIDSIHPHVILCLGASASKSLLGGTFSLMRDHGKILNTPYANQVIATIHPSAILRARDKESGEQLYQFLRDDMALAWHTAQKPALTPV
;
A
#
# COMPACT_ATOMS: atom_id res chain seq x y z
N MET A 1 -21.66 -9.16 -37.24
CA MET A 1 -20.64 -9.05 -36.18
C MET A 1 -19.92 -10.39 -36.09
N LYS A 2 -18.66 -10.42 -36.52
CA LYS A 2 -17.79 -11.59 -36.56
C LYS A 2 -17.33 -11.90 -35.13
N ARG A 3 -17.63 -13.11 -34.65
CA ARG A 3 -17.22 -13.56 -33.31
C ARG A 3 -15.80 -14.12 -33.37
N LEU A 4 -14.93 -13.64 -32.48
CA LEU A 4 -13.55 -14.09 -32.37
C LEU A 4 -13.33 -14.71 -30.98
N PRO A 5 -13.25 -16.05 -30.87
CA PRO A 5 -12.93 -16.69 -29.61
C PRO A 5 -11.45 -16.45 -29.29
N LEU A 6 -11.17 -15.94 -28.09
CA LEU A 6 -9.83 -15.68 -27.59
C LEU A 6 -9.56 -16.53 -26.35
N GLU A 7 -8.33 -17.03 -26.25
CA GLU A 7 -7.82 -17.44 -24.93
C GLU A 7 -7.80 -16.21 -24.01
N PRO A 8 -8.07 -16.36 -22.70
CA PRO A 8 -8.14 -15.25 -21.75
C PRO A 8 -6.73 -14.73 -21.38
N ASP A 9 -5.86 -14.56 -22.39
CA ASP A 9 -4.53 -14.00 -22.32
C ASP A 9 -4.47 -12.66 -23.07
N PHE A 10 -3.72 -11.72 -22.50
CA PHE A 10 -3.56 -10.39 -23.07
C PHE A 10 -2.79 -10.41 -24.39
N ASN A 11 -1.82 -11.32 -24.56
CA ASN A 11 -1.07 -11.40 -25.83
C ASN A 11 -1.94 -11.94 -26.96
N ALA A 12 -2.78 -12.93 -26.69
CA ALA A 12 -3.75 -13.46 -27.65
C ALA A 12 -4.70 -12.35 -28.14
N TRP A 13 -5.23 -11.53 -27.22
CA TRP A 13 -6.03 -10.36 -27.60
C TRP A 13 -5.22 -9.34 -28.41
N ARG A 14 -3.97 -9.06 -28.02
CA ARG A 14 -3.11 -8.07 -28.73
C ARG A 14 -2.86 -8.46 -30.18
N GLU A 15 -2.62 -9.74 -30.45
CA GLU A 15 -2.41 -10.26 -31.80
C GLU A 15 -3.69 -10.19 -32.63
N ALA A 16 -4.81 -10.65 -32.08
CA ALA A 16 -6.11 -10.59 -32.75
C ALA A 16 -6.56 -9.14 -33.02
N ALA A 17 -6.34 -8.23 -32.06
CA ALA A 17 -6.64 -6.81 -32.22
C ALA A 17 -5.75 -6.16 -33.31
N ARG A 18 -4.46 -6.54 -33.39
CA ARG A 18 -3.56 -6.06 -34.43
C ARG A 18 -3.99 -6.54 -35.82
N GLU A 19 -4.33 -7.82 -35.95
CA GLU A 19 -4.82 -8.40 -37.20
C GLU A 19 -6.13 -7.74 -37.63
N ALA A 20 -7.06 -7.53 -36.68
CA ALA A 20 -8.32 -6.84 -36.93
C ALA A 20 -8.13 -5.41 -37.46
N LEU A 21 -7.20 -4.64 -36.88
CA LEU A 21 -6.86 -3.29 -37.36
C LEU A 21 -6.18 -3.33 -38.73
N HIS A 22 -5.32 -4.32 -38.99
CA HIS A 22 -4.65 -4.49 -40.27
C HIS A 22 -5.65 -4.77 -41.39
N LEU A 23 -6.66 -5.60 -41.10
CA LEU A 23 -7.74 -5.92 -42.03
C LEU A 23 -8.76 -4.78 -42.16
N GLY A 24 -8.84 -3.85 -41.20
CA GLY A 24 -9.73 -2.69 -41.27
C GLY A 24 -11.12 -2.92 -40.68
N PHE A 25 -11.27 -3.86 -39.74
CA PHE A 25 -12.55 -4.10 -39.07
C PHE A 25 -12.94 -2.94 -38.15
N LEU A 26 -14.22 -2.58 -38.13
CA LEU A 26 -14.78 -1.62 -37.19
C LEU A 26 -15.09 -2.30 -35.84
N PRO A 27 -15.07 -1.55 -34.71
CA PRO A 27 -15.40 -2.14 -33.41
C PRO A 27 -16.83 -2.69 -33.30
N GLU A 28 -17.76 -2.24 -34.13
CA GLU A 28 -19.15 -2.74 -34.20
C GLU A 28 -19.26 -4.04 -35.00
N GLU A 29 -18.24 -4.36 -35.80
CA GLU A 29 -18.20 -5.55 -36.65
C GLU A 29 -17.58 -6.75 -35.94
N LEU A 30 -16.94 -6.57 -34.79
CA LEU A 30 -16.21 -7.61 -34.07
C LEU A 30 -16.76 -7.82 -32.65
N ASP A 31 -16.90 -9.09 -32.27
CA ASP A 31 -17.20 -9.48 -30.89
C ASP A 31 -16.11 -10.44 -30.38
N PHE A 32 -15.27 -9.95 -29.47
CA PHE A 32 -14.22 -10.73 -28.82
C PHE A 32 -14.77 -11.43 -27.59
N GLN A 33 -14.75 -12.77 -27.58
CA GLN A 33 -15.30 -13.58 -26.48
C GLN A 33 -14.25 -14.54 -25.91
N ASP A 34 -14.34 -14.85 -24.61
CA ASP A 34 -13.48 -15.85 -23.98
C ASP A 34 -13.87 -17.26 -24.47
N SER A 35 -12.89 -18.07 -24.89
CA SER A 35 -13.08 -19.44 -25.37
C SER A 35 -13.59 -20.44 -24.31
N THR A 36 -13.60 -20.05 -23.02
CA THR A 36 -13.95 -20.91 -21.88
C THR A 36 -15.45 -20.89 -21.51
N ILE A 37 -16.26 -20.05 -22.14
CA ILE A 37 -17.71 -19.99 -21.91
C ILE A 37 -18.37 -21.01 -22.86
N PRO A 38 -19.08 -22.04 -22.36
CA PRO A 38 -19.83 -22.94 -23.23
C PRO A 38 -20.90 -22.13 -23.97
N SER A 39 -20.78 -22.09 -25.29
CA SER A 39 -21.68 -21.38 -26.19
C SER A 39 -23.12 -21.85 -25.98
N THR A 40 -23.96 -21.05 -25.33
CA THR A 40 -25.40 -21.22 -25.41
C THR A 40 -25.87 -20.66 -26.74
N LEU A 41 -26.24 -21.57 -27.63
CA LEU A 41 -26.77 -21.41 -28.99
C LEU A 41 -25.74 -21.14 -30.11
N ASP A 42 -25.50 -22.23 -30.83
CA ASP A 42 -24.96 -22.31 -32.19
C ASP A 42 -25.98 -21.72 -33.19
N LEU A 43 -25.57 -20.68 -33.93
CA LEU A 43 -26.16 -20.31 -35.22
C LEU A 43 -25.03 -19.72 -36.07
N THR A 44 -24.41 -20.59 -36.88
CA THR A 44 -23.54 -20.22 -37.98
C THR A 44 -24.33 -19.40 -39.00
N LEU A 45 -24.01 -18.12 -39.07
CA LEU A 45 -24.14 -17.33 -40.29
C LEU A 45 -22.72 -16.96 -40.68
N GLU A 46 -22.15 -17.74 -41.59
CA GLU A 46 -20.96 -17.37 -42.37
C GLU A 46 -21.27 -16.05 -43.10
N SER A 47 -21.07 -14.93 -42.42
CA SER A 47 -21.00 -13.61 -43.06
C SER A 47 -19.55 -13.43 -43.48
N SER A 48 -19.29 -13.75 -44.74
CA SER A 48 -18.17 -13.23 -45.51
C SER A 48 -18.39 -11.71 -45.70
N ASP A 49 -18.31 -10.94 -44.63
CA ASP A 49 -18.34 -9.49 -44.73
C ASP A 49 -16.90 -9.00 -44.82
N ALA A 50 -16.56 -8.45 -45.99
CA ALA A 50 -15.32 -7.74 -46.19
C ALA A 50 -15.24 -6.57 -45.19
N PRO A 51 -14.06 -6.31 -44.60
CA PRO A 51 -13.90 -5.22 -43.64
C PRO A 51 -14.31 -3.89 -44.28
N THR A 52 -15.17 -3.13 -43.59
CA THR A 52 -15.73 -1.87 -44.12
C THR A 52 -14.83 -0.66 -43.84
N GLY A 53 -13.93 -0.77 -42.86
CA GLY A 53 -13.02 0.30 -42.47
C GLY A 53 -11.71 0.33 -43.27
N PRO A 54 -10.96 1.46 -43.22
CA PRO A 54 -9.64 1.54 -43.85
C PRO A 54 -8.63 0.64 -43.13
N PRO A 55 -7.78 -0.11 -43.85
CA PRO A 55 -6.75 -0.95 -43.24
C PRO A 55 -5.67 -0.09 -42.57
N ILE A 56 -5.31 -0.44 -41.33
CA ILE A 56 -4.30 0.25 -40.54
C ILE A 56 -3.05 -0.62 -40.45
N THR A 57 -2.06 -0.33 -41.31
CA THR A 57 -0.82 -1.12 -41.41
C THR A 57 0.15 -0.91 -40.25
N THR A 58 0.12 0.26 -39.60
CA THR A 58 0.98 0.59 -38.45
C THR A 58 0.17 1.19 -37.30
N PRO A 59 -0.42 0.36 -36.42
CA PRO A 59 -1.19 0.87 -35.30
C PRO A 59 -0.27 1.56 -34.28
N HIS A 60 -0.60 2.80 -33.91
CA HIS A 60 0.10 3.52 -32.86
C HIS A 60 -0.50 3.17 -31.50
N THR A 61 0.33 2.77 -30.54
CA THR A 61 -0.07 2.49 -29.16
C THR A 61 0.76 3.31 -28.19
N SER A 62 0.11 3.84 -27.15
CA SER A 62 0.80 4.52 -26.05
C SER A 62 1.14 3.53 -24.94
N LYS A 63 2.25 3.75 -24.24
CA LYS A 63 2.64 2.94 -23.07
C LYS A 63 1.57 2.95 -21.97
N ALA A 64 0.98 4.12 -21.71
CA ALA A 64 -0.07 4.29 -20.69
C ALA A 64 -1.31 3.42 -20.99
N PHE A 65 -1.73 3.34 -22.25
CA PHE A 65 -2.83 2.45 -22.64
C PHE A 65 -2.48 0.97 -22.41
N LEU A 66 -1.26 0.54 -22.76
CA LEU A 66 -0.86 -0.85 -22.58
C LEU A 66 -0.87 -1.25 -21.09
N GLU A 67 -0.38 -0.39 -20.21
CA GLU A 67 -0.42 -0.61 -18.76
C GLU A 67 -1.87 -0.76 -18.24
N SER A 68 -2.77 0.18 -18.58
CA SER A 68 -4.19 0.06 -18.19
C SER A 68 -4.88 -1.15 -18.82
N ALA A 69 -4.52 -1.51 -20.06
CA ALA A 69 -5.08 -2.64 -20.77
C ALA A 69 -4.67 -3.98 -20.13
N GLU A 70 -3.44 -4.10 -19.62
CA GLU A 70 -2.98 -5.27 -18.86
C GLU A 70 -3.81 -5.49 -17.58
N TYR A 71 -4.14 -4.41 -16.86
CA TYR A 71 -5.04 -4.51 -15.70
C TYR A 71 -6.47 -4.86 -16.10
N ALA A 72 -7.00 -4.28 -17.17
CA ALA A 72 -8.35 -4.58 -17.63
C ALA A 72 -8.47 -6.02 -18.15
N ALA A 73 -7.42 -6.56 -18.78
CA ALA A 73 -7.39 -7.91 -19.37
C ALA A 73 -7.69 -9.02 -18.35
N VAL A 74 -7.23 -8.86 -17.10
CA VAL A 74 -7.46 -9.84 -16.03
C VAL A 74 -8.82 -9.72 -15.34
N HIS A 75 -9.61 -8.68 -15.67
CA HIS A 75 -10.96 -8.52 -15.13
C HIS A 75 -11.90 -9.60 -15.67
N ARG A 76 -12.93 -10.01 -14.91
CA ARG A 76 -13.91 -11.03 -15.34
C ARG A 76 -15.03 -10.47 -16.22
N ASP A 77 -14.93 -9.23 -16.68
CA ASP A 77 -16.00 -8.61 -17.48
C ASP A 77 -15.95 -9.20 -18.91
N PRO A 78 -17.04 -9.75 -19.45
CA PRO A 78 -17.05 -10.28 -20.81
C PRO A 78 -16.80 -9.20 -21.88
N GLN A 79 -17.16 -7.93 -21.62
CA GLN A 79 -17.04 -6.84 -22.59
C GLN A 79 -15.67 -6.16 -22.58
N ARG A 80 -14.75 -6.58 -21.70
CA ARG A 80 -13.43 -5.96 -21.57
C ARG A 80 -12.64 -5.95 -22.88
N TRP A 81 -12.68 -7.04 -23.65
CA TRP A 81 -11.93 -7.14 -24.91
C TRP A 81 -12.47 -6.22 -25.99
N ASN A 82 -13.80 -6.11 -26.08
CA ASN A 82 -14.48 -5.19 -26.98
C ASN A 82 -14.20 -3.73 -26.58
N LEU A 83 -14.23 -3.41 -25.28
CA LEU A 83 -13.88 -2.09 -24.76
C LEU A 83 -12.44 -1.71 -25.11
N LEU A 84 -11.48 -2.60 -24.86
CA LEU A 84 -10.07 -2.35 -25.20
C LEU A 84 -9.88 -2.14 -26.71
N TYR A 85 -10.59 -2.90 -27.55
CA TYR A 85 -10.50 -2.74 -29.00
C TYR A 85 -11.11 -1.41 -29.47
N ARG A 86 -12.25 -1.00 -28.92
CA ARG A 86 -12.88 0.31 -29.19
C ARG A 86 -11.93 1.46 -28.86
N ILE A 87 -11.29 1.43 -27.70
CA ILE A 87 -10.32 2.45 -27.28
C ILE A 87 -9.11 2.43 -28.20
N LEU A 88 -8.58 1.24 -28.54
CA LEU A 88 -7.43 1.08 -29.43
C LEU A 88 -7.71 1.62 -30.84
N TYR A 89 -8.91 1.38 -31.39
CA TYR A 89 -9.34 1.91 -32.68
C TYR A 89 -9.43 3.44 -32.63
N ARG A 90 -10.06 4.01 -31.59
CA ARG A 90 -10.19 5.46 -31.40
C ARG A 90 -8.84 6.15 -31.21
N LEU A 91 -7.86 5.47 -30.62
CA LEU A 91 -6.49 5.96 -30.47
C LEU A 91 -5.77 6.18 -31.81
N GLN A 92 -6.19 5.50 -32.89
CA GLN A 92 -5.62 5.71 -34.23
C GLN A 92 -6.03 7.05 -34.81
N THR A 93 -7.25 7.52 -34.53
CA THR A 93 -7.77 8.80 -35.00
C THR A 93 -7.46 9.95 -34.03
N ASN A 94 -7.54 9.71 -32.72
CA ASN A 94 -7.33 10.71 -31.69
C ASN A 94 -6.33 10.23 -30.62
N ARG A 95 -5.13 10.82 -30.63
CA ARG A 95 -4.03 10.45 -29.73
C ARG A 95 -4.25 10.89 -28.28
N ASN A 96 -5.20 11.78 -28.02
CA ASN A 96 -5.45 12.36 -26.69
C ASN A 96 -6.66 11.75 -25.97
N VAL A 97 -7.30 10.71 -26.51
CA VAL A 97 -8.50 10.09 -25.91
C VAL A 97 -8.29 9.69 -24.45
N LEU A 98 -7.11 9.16 -24.11
CA LEU A 98 -6.76 8.75 -22.74
C LEU A 98 -6.72 9.90 -21.72
N ARG A 99 -6.67 11.16 -22.16
CA ARG A 99 -6.66 12.33 -21.26
C ARG A 99 -8.07 12.86 -20.97
N ILE A 100 -9.09 12.32 -21.64
CA ILE A 100 -10.47 12.78 -21.54
C ILE A 100 -11.20 11.85 -20.57
N SER A 101 -11.11 12.13 -19.27
CA SER A 101 -11.75 11.32 -18.22
C SER A 101 -13.29 11.36 -18.24
N VAL A 102 -13.89 12.29 -18.99
CA VAL A 102 -15.35 12.40 -19.18
C VAL A 102 -15.85 11.42 -20.26
N ASP A 103 -14.94 10.79 -21.00
CA ASP A 103 -15.31 9.82 -22.02
C ASP A 103 -15.83 8.51 -21.39
N PRO A 104 -16.97 7.97 -21.85
CA PRO A 104 -17.57 6.78 -21.25
C PRO A 104 -16.67 5.54 -21.32
N ASP A 105 -15.87 5.39 -22.39
CA ASP A 105 -14.99 4.22 -22.54
C ASP A 105 -13.79 4.29 -21.60
N ILE A 106 -13.25 5.50 -21.41
CA ILE A 106 -12.13 5.74 -20.49
C ILE A 106 -12.59 5.60 -19.04
N ALA A 107 -13.76 6.14 -18.69
CA ALA A 107 -14.33 5.97 -17.35
C ALA A 107 -14.57 4.50 -17.01
N GLU A 108 -15.03 3.71 -17.98
CA GLU A 108 -15.21 2.27 -17.80
C GLU A 108 -13.88 1.53 -17.67
N LEU A 109 -12.87 1.89 -18.48
CA LEU A 109 -11.51 1.35 -18.34
C LEU A 109 -10.92 1.62 -16.94
N GLU A 110 -11.03 2.87 -16.46
CA GLU A 110 -10.58 3.28 -15.14
C GLU A 110 -11.33 2.53 -14.02
N ARG A 111 -12.63 2.25 -14.22
CA ARG A 111 -13.45 1.47 -13.29
C ARG A 111 -12.94 0.03 -13.18
N LEU A 112 -12.72 -0.64 -14.32
CA LEU A 112 -12.20 -2.02 -14.37
C LEU A 112 -10.81 -2.09 -13.71
N GLU A 113 -9.92 -1.17 -14.06
CA GLU A 113 -8.57 -1.06 -13.48
C GLU A 113 -8.62 -0.88 -11.96
N SER A 114 -9.51 -0.02 -11.47
CA SER A 114 -9.69 0.24 -10.02
C SER A 114 -10.23 -0.97 -9.26
N GLN A 115 -11.05 -1.82 -9.89
CA GLN A 115 -11.54 -3.06 -9.27
C GLN A 115 -10.42 -4.10 -9.16
N VAL A 116 -9.65 -4.30 -10.23
CA VAL A 116 -8.50 -5.21 -10.25
C VAL A 116 -7.42 -4.79 -9.25
N ARG A 117 -7.10 -3.48 -9.17
CA ARG A 117 -6.13 -2.97 -8.18
C ARG A 117 -6.58 -3.20 -6.74
N ARG A 118 -7.88 -3.09 -6.45
CA ARG A 118 -8.42 -3.39 -5.12
C ARG A 118 -8.29 -4.88 -4.79
N ASP A 119 -8.57 -5.77 -5.73
CA ASP A 119 -8.41 -7.21 -5.54
C ASP A 119 -6.93 -7.61 -5.34
N LEU A 120 -6.02 -7.05 -6.14
CA LEU A 120 -4.57 -7.20 -5.93
C LEU A 120 -4.15 -6.75 -4.53
N HIS A 121 -4.63 -5.59 -4.06
CA HIS A 121 -4.34 -5.11 -2.72
C HIS A 121 -4.88 -6.05 -1.64
N LYS A 122 -6.09 -6.62 -1.81
CA LYS A 122 -6.64 -7.64 -0.91
C LYS A 122 -5.76 -8.88 -0.88
N MET A 123 -5.38 -9.41 -2.05
CA MET A 123 -4.52 -10.60 -2.14
C MET A 123 -3.17 -10.37 -1.45
N HIS A 124 -2.51 -9.24 -1.71
CA HIS A 124 -1.25 -8.88 -1.05
C HIS A 124 -1.39 -8.75 0.48
N ALA A 125 -2.52 -8.24 0.96
CA ALA A 125 -2.77 -8.02 2.38
C ALA A 125 -3.16 -9.29 3.14
N PHE A 126 -3.92 -10.20 2.51
CA PHE A 126 -4.60 -11.30 3.19
C PHE A 126 -4.08 -12.70 2.84
N LEU A 127 -3.32 -12.87 1.75
CA LEU A 127 -2.74 -14.16 1.40
C LEU A 127 -1.71 -14.59 2.47
N ARG A 128 -1.79 -15.84 2.92
CA ARG A 128 -0.91 -16.41 3.96
C ARG A 128 -0.36 -17.74 3.48
N PHE A 129 0.96 -17.87 3.57
CA PHE A 129 1.68 -19.09 3.28
C PHE A 129 1.71 -20.01 4.50
N ARG A 130 1.55 -21.32 4.26
CA ARG A 130 1.68 -22.37 5.28
C ARG A 130 2.76 -23.36 4.85
N MET A 131 3.63 -23.74 5.78
CA MET A 131 4.66 -24.74 5.55
C MET A 131 4.04 -26.14 5.56
N VAL A 132 4.46 -27.03 4.65
CA VAL A 132 3.86 -28.36 4.48
C VAL A 132 4.85 -29.52 4.72
N LEU A 133 6.14 -29.25 4.93
CA LEU A 133 7.15 -30.28 5.21
C LEU A 133 7.94 -29.92 6.47
N GLU A 134 7.81 -30.74 7.52
CA GLU A 134 8.72 -30.77 8.67
C GLU A 134 9.71 -31.95 8.50
N PRO A 135 11.03 -31.79 8.77
CA PRO A 135 12.04 -32.82 8.51
C PRO A 135 11.99 -34.05 9.44
N ASP A 136 11.20 -34.05 10.51
CA ASP A 136 11.23 -35.08 11.58
C ASP A 136 9.83 -35.47 12.10
N ASP A 137 8.77 -35.36 11.29
CA ASP A 137 7.42 -35.78 11.70
C ASP A 137 7.29 -37.32 11.63
N PRO A 138 7.12 -38.05 12.75
CA PRO A 138 6.90 -39.49 12.75
C PRO A 138 5.54 -39.91 12.16
N ASN A 139 4.67 -38.96 11.78
CA ASN A 139 3.39 -39.24 11.16
C ASN A 139 3.11 -38.22 10.03
N PRO A 140 3.74 -38.36 8.84
CA PRO A 140 3.56 -37.42 7.75
C PRO A 140 2.08 -37.36 7.40
N ARG A 141 1.45 -36.18 7.55
CA ARG A 141 0.03 -36.02 7.22
C ARG A 141 -0.16 -36.25 5.73
N PRO A 142 -0.83 -37.33 5.30
CA PRO A 142 -1.06 -37.56 3.89
C PRO A 142 -2.07 -36.51 3.40
N ILE A 143 -1.71 -35.77 2.35
CA ILE A 143 -2.71 -35.15 1.48
C ILE A 143 -3.41 -36.34 0.81
N VAL A 144 -4.69 -36.56 1.16
CA VAL A 144 -5.41 -37.81 0.94
C VAL A 144 -5.19 -38.39 -0.47
N VAL A 145 -4.51 -39.53 -0.48
CA VAL A 145 -4.56 -40.59 -1.50
C VAL A 145 -5.88 -41.32 -1.28
N ASP A 146 -6.69 -41.50 -2.32
CA ASP A 146 -7.78 -42.48 -2.27
C ASP A 146 -7.33 -43.78 -2.96
N GLU A 147 -7.63 -44.90 -2.32
CA GLU A 147 -7.01 -46.21 -2.51
C GLU A 147 -7.39 -46.89 -3.82
N SER A 148 -6.48 -46.92 -4.80
CA SER A 148 -6.31 -48.10 -5.67
C SER A 148 -5.00 -48.05 -6.47
N PHE A 149 -3.84 -48.02 -5.79
CA PHE A 149 -2.59 -48.42 -6.43
C PHE A 149 -1.83 -49.39 -5.52
N ARG A 150 -1.97 -50.68 -5.80
CA ARG A 150 -1.10 -51.73 -5.28
C ARG A 150 0.21 -51.73 -6.07
N THR A 151 1.16 -50.90 -5.64
CA THR A 151 2.62 -51.11 -5.79
C THR A 151 3.31 -49.95 -5.07
N GLU A 152 4.20 -50.26 -4.15
CA GLU A 152 4.84 -49.30 -3.24
C GLU A 152 5.49 -48.10 -3.96
N PRO A 153 5.10 -46.84 -3.66
CA PRO A 153 5.85 -45.67 -4.06
C PRO A 153 6.93 -45.35 -2.99
N GLY A 154 8.15 -45.09 -3.45
CA GLY A 154 9.28 -44.70 -2.59
C GLY A 154 9.06 -43.37 -1.84
N PRO A 155 9.86 -43.08 -0.80
CA PRO A 155 9.44 -42.27 0.34
C PRO A 155 9.20 -40.75 0.12
N HIS A 156 9.32 -40.20 -1.09
CA HIS A 156 9.30 -38.73 -1.29
C HIS A 156 8.63 -38.27 -2.61
N HIS A 157 7.32 -38.45 -2.76
CA HIS A 157 6.55 -37.90 -3.89
C HIS A 157 5.33 -37.10 -3.40
N LEU A 158 5.19 -35.84 -3.82
CA LEU A 158 4.04 -34.97 -3.48
C LEU A 158 3.13 -34.86 -4.71
N VAL A 159 2.05 -35.66 -4.72
CA VAL A 159 1.08 -35.72 -5.83
C VAL A 159 -0.20 -35.03 -5.38
N LEU A 160 -0.58 -33.93 -6.04
CA LEU A 160 -1.88 -33.29 -5.83
C LEU A 160 -2.91 -33.97 -6.72
N ALA A 161 -3.85 -34.71 -6.12
CA ALA A 161 -4.95 -35.34 -6.83
C ALA A 161 -6.18 -34.42 -6.85
N THR A 162 -6.80 -34.27 -8.02
CA THR A 162 -8.07 -33.57 -8.18
C THR A 162 -9.14 -34.49 -8.74
N PRO A 163 -10.31 -34.61 -8.10
CA PRO A 163 -11.42 -35.35 -8.68
C PRO A 163 -12.04 -34.58 -9.85
N THR A 164 -12.10 -35.21 -11.02
CA THR A 164 -12.81 -34.71 -12.21
C THR A 164 -13.93 -35.69 -12.59
N PRO A 165 -14.92 -35.28 -13.42
CA PRO A 165 -16.01 -36.16 -13.88
C PRO A 165 -15.53 -37.42 -14.64
N PHE A 166 -14.26 -37.46 -15.06
CA PHE A 166 -13.65 -38.54 -15.84
C PHE A 166 -12.58 -39.33 -15.06
N GLY A 167 -12.38 -39.04 -13.77
CA GLY A 167 -11.37 -39.69 -12.92
C GLY A 167 -10.53 -38.69 -12.11
N LEU A 168 -9.54 -39.20 -11.37
CA LEU A 168 -8.58 -38.36 -10.64
C LEU A 168 -7.52 -37.82 -11.60
N ASN A 169 -7.33 -36.51 -11.63
CA ASN A 169 -6.24 -35.88 -12.37
C ASN A 169 -5.10 -35.56 -11.41
N HIS A 170 -3.93 -36.12 -11.68
CA HIS A 170 -2.76 -36.04 -10.80
C HIS A 170 -1.82 -34.94 -11.32
N THR A 171 -1.57 -33.93 -10.50
CA THR A 171 -0.53 -32.92 -10.77
C THR A 171 0.69 -33.28 -9.93
N GLU A 172 1.74 -33.74 -10.59
CA GLU A 172 3.05 -33.96 -9.97
C GLU A 172 3.73 -32.61 -9.75
N LEU A 173 4.12 -32.33 -8.50
CA LEU A 173 4.98 -31.18 -8.21
C LEU A 173 6.44 -31.60 -8.43
N PRO A 174 7.24 -30.84 -9.20
CA PRO A 174 8.63 -31.19 -9.46
C PRO A 174 9.44 -31.24 -8.16
N HIS A 175 10.17 -32.34 -7.96
CA HIS A 175 11.03 -32.60 -6.79
C HIS A 175 12.46 -32.10 -7.00
N CYS A 176 13.19 -31.87 -5.90
CA CYS A 176 14.65 -31.71 -5.91
C CYS A 176 15.30 -33.08 -6.17
N GLU A 177 15.88 -33.34 -7.34
CA GLU A 177 16.88 -34.42 -7.41
C GLU A 177 18.19 -33.91 -6.77
N PRO A 178 18.70 -34.56 -5.70
CA PRO A 178 20.06 -34.28 -5.23
C PRO A 178 21.06 -34.78 -6.28
N ASP A 179 22.08 -33.98 -6.58
CA ASP A 179 23.18 -34.37 -7.48
C ASP A 179 23.86 -35.65 -6.94
N PRO A 180 23.80 -36.78 -7.66
CA PRO A 180 24.34 -38.05 -7.18
C PRO A 180 25.88 -38.07 -7.05
N HIS A 181 26.56 -36.99 -7.48
CA HIS A 181 28.02 -36.87 -7.41
C HIS A 181 28.55 -35.87 -6.37
N ALA A 182 27.68 -35.18 -5.63
CA ALA A 182 28.11 -34.25 -4.59
C ALA A 182 28.49 -34.97 -3.28
N THR A 183 29.73 -34.81 -2.83
CA THR A 183 30.22 -35.40 -1.57
C THR A 183 29.60 -34.65 -0.37
N PRO A 184 29.00 -35.33 0.62
CA PRO A 184 28.27 -34.67 1.69
C PRO A 184 29.25 -33.91 2.60
N THR A 185 29.09 -32.58 2.67
CA THR A 185 29.82 -31.72 3.62
C THR A 185 28.92 -31.49 4.84
N PRO A 186 29.39 -31.55 6.10
CA PRO A 186 28.53 -31.70 7.28
C PRO A 186 27.88 -30.37 7.78
N SER A 187 27.58 -29.42 6.90
CA SER A 187 27.06 -28.10 7.31
C SER A 187 25.98 -27.48 6.42
N GLN A 188 25.19 -28.30 5.72
CA GLN A 188 23.90 -27.86 5.16
C GLN A 188 22.80 -28.84 5.58
N PRO A 189 21.80 -28.42 6.36
CA PRO A 189 20.62 -29.23 6.57
C PRO A 189 19.80 -29.25 5.27
N ASP A 190 19.65 -30.44 4.68
CA ASP A 190 18.73 -30.75 3.58
C ASP A 190 17.27 -30.50 4.02
N THR A 191 16.86 -29.24 4.06
CA THR A 191 15.55 -28.80 4.54
C THR A 191 14.72 -28.33 3.35
N CYS A 192 13.94 -29.26 2.78
CA CYS A 192 13.05 -28.95 1.66
C CYS A 192 11.72 -28.36 2.17
N GLU A 193 11.78 -27.14 2.71
CA GLU A 193 10.59 -26.41 3.18
C GLU A 193 9.77 -25.90 1.99
N HIS A 194 8.53 -26.37 1.84
CA HIS A 194 7.60 -25.92 0.79
C HIS A 194 6.38 -25.25 1.40
N PHE A 195 6.01 -24.08 0.87
CA PHE A 195 4.94 -23.26 1.41
C PHE A 195 3.72 -23.18 0.47
N ILE A 196 2.53 -23.48 0.96
CA ILE A 196 1.29 -23.43 0.17
C ILE A 196 0.35 -22.35 0.72
N ALA A 197 -0.27 -21.58 -0.17
CA ALA A 197 -1.32 -20.62 0.14
C ALA A 197 -2.54 -20.86 -0.77
N TRP A 198 -3.75 -20.64 -0.26
CA TRP A 198 -4.96 -20.64 -1.08
C TRP A 198 -5.68 -19.29 -0.99
N TYR A 199 -6.16 -18.78 -2.12
CA TYR A 199 -6.90 -17.52 -2.20
C TYR A 199 -7.98 -17.58 -3.29
N GLN A 200 -9.12 -16.94 -3.05
CA GLN A 200 -10.18 -16.82 -4.06
C GLN A 200 -10.26 -15.37 -4.54
N PRO A 201 -9.68 -15.04 -5.70
CA PRO A 201 -9.72 -13.68 -6.22
C PRO A 201 -11.04 -13.35 -6.92
N ASP A 202 -11.44 -12.09 -6.82
CA ASP A 202 -12.60 -11.54 -7.54
C ASP A 202 -12.32 -11.54 -9.06
N HIS A 203 -11.06 -11.37 -9.47
CA HIS A 203 -10.60 -11.33 -10.86
C HIS A 203 -9.43 -12.29 -11.15
N ARG A 204 -9.02 -12.47 -12.40
CA ARG A 204 -7.93 -13.40 -12.80
C ARG A 204 -6.54 -12.81 -12.54
N ILE A 205 -6.29 -12.34 -11.31
CA ILE A 205 -5.17 -11.46 -10.96
C ILE A 205 -3.81 -12.17 -10.76
N LEU A 206 -3.77 -13.51 -10.78
CA LEU A 206 -2.55 -14.27 -10.43
C LEU A 206 -1.32 -13.87 -11.24
N PRO A 207 -1.40 -13.68 -12.58
CA PRO A 207 -0.23 -13.28 -13.36
C PRO A 207 0.32 -11.92 -12.93
N LEU A 208 -0.54 -11.00 -12.50
CA LEU A 208 -0.14 -9.68 -12.00
C LEU A 208 0.36 -9.72 -10.55
N ALA A 209 -0.16 -10.64 -9.73
CA ALA A 209 0.20 -10.76 -8.32
C ALA A 209 1.50 -11.54 -8.09
N ALA A 210 1.80 -12.54 -8.93
CA ALA A 210 2.94 -13.44 -8.74
C ALA A 210 4.30 -12.72 -8.59
N PRO A 211 4.65 -11.70 -9.40
CA PRO A 211 5.92 -10.97 -9.26
C PRO A 211 6.10 -10.32 -7.88
N PHE A 212 5.03 -9.80 -7.27
CA PHE A 212 5.09 -9.21 -5.93
C PHE A 212 5.53 -10.24 -4.87
N PHE A 213 5.02 -11.46 -4.96
CA PHE A 213 5.40 -12.54 -4.04
C PHE A 213 6.81 -13.07 -4.31
N VAL A 214 7.26 -13.08 -5.57
CA VAL A 214 8.66 -13.42 -5.91
C VAL A 214 9.63 -12.40 -5.32
N GLU A 215 9.34 -11.09 -5.44
CA GLU A 215 10.21 -10.05 -4.90
C GLU A 215 10.30 -10.13 -3.36
N ARG A 216 9.18 -10.41 -2.70
CA ARG A 216 9.10 -10.39 -1.23
C ARG A 216 9.50 -11.71 -0.57
N PHE A 217 9.26 -12.83 -1.24
CA PHE A 217 9.41 -14.18 -0.69
C PHE A 217 10.26 -15.09 -1.59
N GLY A 218 11.09 -14.52 -2.45
CA GLY A 218 11.87 -15.25 -3.45
C GLY A 218 12.91 -16.22 -2.90
N VAL A 219 13.22 -16.16 -1.60
CA VAL A 219 14.13 -17.08 -0.90
C VAL A 219 13.42 -18.40 -0.54
N MET A 220 12.10 -18.40 -0.44
CA MET A 220 11.29 -19.55 -0.03
C MET A 220 10.72 -20.25 -1.27
N ARG A 221 10.54 -21.57 -1.23
CA ARG A 221 9.76 -22.28 -2.26
C ARG A 221 8.28 -22.23 -1.92
N TRP A 222 7.45 -21.75 -2.82
CA TRP A 222 6.03 -21.57 -2.52
C TRP A 222 5.09 -21.81 -3.70
N THR A 223 3.84 -22.15 -3.38
CA THR A 223 2.74 -22.35 -4.33
C THR A 223 1.50 -21.60 -3.87
N ILE A 224 0.90 -20.81 -4.76
CA ILE A 224 -0.38 -20.15 -4.55
C ILE A 224 -1.44 -20.88 -5.37
N LEU A 225 -2.49 -21.32 -4.70
CA LEU A 225 -3.63 -22.02 -5.25
C LEU A 225 -4.84 -21.08 -5.33
N THR A 226 -5.49 -21.00 -6.49
CA THR A 226 -6.78 -20.33 -6.64
C THR A 226 -7.72 -21.19 -7.48
N PRO A 227 -9.03 -20.89 -7.51
CA PRO A 227 -10.00 -21.69 -8.27
C PRO A 227 -9.74 -21.72 -9.79
N ASP A 228 -9.19 -20.65 -10.38
CA ASP A 228 -9.00 -20.56 -11.84
C ASP A 228 -7.58 -20.95 -12.28
N ALA A 229 -6.57 -20.66 -11.47
CA ALA A 229 -5.16 -20.94 -11.77
C ALA A 229 -4.33 -21.18 -10.49
N SER A 230 -3.19 -21.82 -10.63
CA SER A 230 -2.19 -21.94 -9.58
C SER A 230 -0.83 -21.47 -10.09
N VAL A 231 0.02 -21.00 -9.18
CA VAL A 231 1.38 -20.55 -9.51
C VAL A 231 2.36 -21.04 -8.46
N SER A 232 3.47 -21.62 -8.92
CA SER A 232 4.57 -22.11 -8.08
C SER A 232 5.85 -21.35 -8.39
N TRP A 233 6.61 -21.06 -7.34
CA TRP A 233 7.92 -20.43 -7.41
C TRP A 233 8.99 -21.37 -6.86
N ASP A 234 10.01 -21.62 -7.68
CA ASP A 234 11.20 -22.36 -7.27
C ASP A 234 12.41 -21.42 -7.10
N PRO A 235 12.97 -21.26 -5.88
CA PRO A 235 14.11 -20.39 -5.63
C PRO A 235 15.41 -20.85 -6.31
N THR A 236 15.58 -22.16 -6.56
CA THR A 236 16.79 -22.72 -7.18
C THR A 236 16.84 -22.43 -8.68
N GLY A 237 15.73 -22.67 -9.40
CA GLY A 237 15.60 -22.33 -10.81
C GLY A 237 15.29 -20.85 -11.10
N LYS A 238 14.84 -20.09 -10.09
CA LYS A 238 14.26 -18.73 -10.23
C LYS A 238 13.14 -18.68 -11.29
N GLN A 239 12.30 -19.70 -11.32
CA GLN A 239 11.23 -19.83 -12.31
C GLN A 239 9.84 -19.80 -11.66
N LEU A 240 8.91 -19.16 -12.36
CA LEU A 240 7.48 -19.19 -12.07
C LEU A 240 6.81 -20.19 -13.01
N THR A 241 6.09 -21.15 -12.44
CA THR A 241 5.34 -22.16 -13.19
C THR A 241 3.86 -21.98 -12.91
N PHE A 242 3.08 -21.71 -13.95
CA PHE A 242 1.62 -21.62 -13.86
C PHE A 242 0.98 -22.96 -14.20
N ALA A 243 -0.05 -23.33 -13.46
CA ALA A 243 -0.83 -24.55 -13.65
C ALA A 243 -2.33 -24.27 -13.50
N PRO A 244 -3.22 -25.20 -13.88
CA PRO A 244 -4.66 -25.04 -13.71
C PRO A 244 -5.07 -24.76 -12.26
N GLY A 245 -6.25 -24.16 -12.09
CA GLY A 245 -6.82 -23.87 -10.79
C GLY A 245 -7.11 -25.13 -9.99
N LEU A 246 -7.02 -25.01 -8.66
CA LEU A 246 -7.24 -26.10 -7.71
C LEU A 246 -8.33 -25.72 -6.69
N PRO A 247 -9.25 -26.65 -6.35
CA PRO A 247 -10.29 -26.39 -5.36
C PRO A 247 -9.70 -26.17 -3.97
N ARG A 248 -10.49 -25.55 -3.06
CA ARG A 248 -10.09 -25.26 -1.67
C ARG A 248 -9.57 -26.50 -0.95
N GLU A 249 -10.18 -27.66 -1.22
CA GLU A 249 -9.86 -28.95 -0.60
C GLU A 249 -8.43 -29.44 -0.89
N SER A 250 -7.80 -28.94 -1.96
CA SER A 250 -6.42 -29.27 -2.30
C SER A 250 -5.39 -28.53 -1.42
N ALA A 251 -5.82 -27.62 -0.54
CA ALA A 251 -4.97 -26.95 0.44
C ALA A 251 -5.07 -27.61 1.83
N PRO A 252 -3.99 -27.63 2.65
CA PRO A 252 -3.98 -28.30 3.96
C PRO A 252 -5.12 -27.84 4.90
N ALA A 253 -5.82 -28.82 5.51
CA ALA A 253 -6.94 -28.60 6.42
C ALA A 253 -6.55 -27.81 7.69
N GLU A 254 -7.46 -26.98 8.17
CA GLU A 254 -7.28 -26.06 9.29
C GLU A 254 -7.65 -26.72 10.62
N ASP A 255 -6.70 -27.29 11.37
CA ASP A 255 -7.11 -27.86 12.68
C ASP A 255 -6.16 -27.76 13.89
N GLU A 256 -4.92 -27.25 13.83
CA GLU A 256 -4.08 -27.23 15.06
C GLU A 256 -3.38 -25.92 15.46
N LEU A 257 -3.63 -24.81 14.74
CA LEU A 257 -3.17 -23.48 15.14
C LEU A 257 -4.31 -22.50 15.47
N GLU A 258 -5.51 -23.04 15.73
CA GLU A 258 -6.70 -22.26 16.10
C GLU A 258 -6.48 -21.45 17.40
N GLY A 259 -5.69 -21.96 18.36
CA GLY A 259 -5.41 -21.28 19.64
C GLY A 259 -4.43 -20.10 19.54
N LEU A 260 -3.38 -20.24 18.73
CA LEU A 260 -2.35 -19.20 18.54
C LEU A 260 -2.86 -18.08 17.62
N TRP A 261 -3.67 -18.41 16.62
CA TRP A 261 -4.26 -17.43 15.73
C TRP A 261 -5.41 -16.65 16.38
N ARG A 262 -6.23 -17.29 17.24
CA ARG A 262 -7.19 -16.58 18.13
C ARG A 262 -6.50 -15.59 19.06
N SER A 263 -5.33 -15.95 19.59
CA SER A 263 -4.52 -15.10 20.46
C SER A 263 -3.92 -13.91 19.70
N TYR A 264 -3.46 -14.15 18.47
CA TYR A 264 -2.99 -13.11 17.56
C TYR A 264 -4.12 -12.17 17.14
N TYR A 265 -5.25 -12.67 16.64
CA TYR A 265 -6.36 -11.82 16.19
C TYR A 265 -6.98 -11.00 17.33
N ALA A 266 -7.10 -11.57 18.53
CA ALA A 266 -7.51 -10.84 19.73
C ALA A 266 -6.55 -9.72 20.14
N SER A 267 -5.28 -9.78 19.72
CA SER A 267 -4.25 -8.78 20.02
C SER A 267 -4.19 -7.61 19.01
N ILE A 268 -4.81 -7.74 17.83
CA ILE A 268 -4.81 -6.72 16.74
C ILE A 268 -6.21 -6.14 16.51
N TYR A 269 -7.25 -6.71 17.12
CA TYR A 269 -8.64 -6.28 17.02
C TYR A 269 -8.85 -4.88 17.64
N ASN A 270 -9.23 -3.88 16.82
CA ASN A 270 -9.58 -2.53 17.27
C ASN A 270 -11.10 -2.29 17.15
N PRO A 271 -11.85 -2.27 18.27
CA PRO A 271 -13.30 -2.14 18.25
C PRO A 271 -13.81 -0.78 17.75
N ALA A 272 -12.97 0.26 17.69
CA ALA A 272 -13.36 1.60 17.23
C ALA A 272 -13.58 1.72 15.71
N ARG A 273 -13.32 0.66 14.93
CA ARG A 273 -13.52 0.61 13.46
C ARG A 273 -14.77 -0.14 13.02
N LEU A 274 -15.65 -0.51 13.95
CA LEU A 274 -16.89 -1.21 13.63
C LEU A 274 -17.96 -0.21 13.17
N ASN A 275 -18.21 -0.16 11.86
CA ASN A 275 -19.50 0.26 11.32
C ASN A 275 -20.24 -1.00 10.86
N PRO A 276 -21.16 -1.55 11.68
CA PRO A 276 -21.84 -2.81 11.39
C PRO A 276 -22.68 -2.76 10.10
N GLU A 277 -23.14 -1.58 9.71
CA GLU A 277 -23.88 -1.38 8.46
C GLU A 277 -22.94 -1.42 7.24
N MET A 278 -21.76 -0.79 7.35
CA MET A 278 -20.76 -0.81 6.28
C MET A 278 -20.10 -2.20 6.11
N MET A 279 -19.96 -2.96 7.19
CA MET A 279 -19.50 -4.36 7.13
C MET A 279 -20.52 -5.27 6.42
N ARG A 280 -21.83 -5.00 6.54
CA ARG A 280 -22.87 -5.76 5.83
C ARG A 280 -22.96 -5.37 4.35
N SER A 281 -22.63 -4.13 3.99
CA SER A 281 -22.65 -3.66 2.60
C SER A 281 -21.42 -4.08 1.80
N GLU A 282 -20.24 -4.18 2.43
CA GLU A 282 -18.97 -4.55 1.78
C GLU A 282 -18.73 -6.08 1.71
N MET A 283 -19.48 -6.89 2.47
CA MET A 283 -19.37 -8.36 2.47
C MET A 283 -20.68 -9.05 2.09
N PRO A 284 -20.78 -9.66 0.90
CA PRO A 284 -21.92 -10.49 0.53
C PRO A 284 -22.12 -11.66 1.51
N VAL A 285 -23.35 -11.88 1.96
CA VAL A 285 -23.76 -12.87 2.99
C VAL A 285 -23.25 -14.30 2.72
N ARG A 286 -22.93 -14.63 1.47
CA ARG A 286 -22.36 -15.94 1.07
C ARG A 286 -20.97 -16.25 1.67
N TYR A 287 -20.17 -15.25 2.01
CA TYR A 287 -18.83 -15.43 2.60
C TYR A 287 -18.87 -15.74 4.12
N TRP A 288 -20.05 -15.69 4.73
CA TRP A 288 -20.21 -15.86 6.18
C TRP A 288 -20.09 -17.32 6.65
N LYS A 289 -20.30 -18.28 5.75
CA LYS A 289 -20.26 -19.72 6.10
C LYS A 289 -18.85 -20.23 6.40
N ASN A 290 -17.80 -19.49 6.00
CA ASN A 290 -16.40 -19.94 6.04
C ASN A 290 -15.51 -19.09 6.96
N LEU A 291 -16.09 -18.31 7.88
CA LEU A 291 -15.35 -17.45 8.82
C LEU A 291 -15.55 -17.91 10.28
N PRO A 292 -14.57 -18.58 10.90
CA PRO A 292 -14.66 -19.01 12.31
C PRO A 292 -14.80 -17.84 13.31
N GLU A 293 -14.47 -16.61 12.91
CA GLU A 293 -14.53 -15.39 13.71
C GLU A 293 -15.96 -14.89 14.00
N ILE A 294 -16.95 -15.32 13.22
CA ILE A 294 -18.34 -14.90 13.42
C ILE A 294 -18.93 -15.48 14.72
N SER A 295 -18.47 -16.67 15.12
CA SER A 295 -18.83 -17.29 16.41
C SER A 295 -18.31 -16.50 17.62
N LEU A 296 -17.27 -15.69 17.42
CA LEU A 296 -16.68 -14.83 18.45
C LEU A 296 -17.39 -13.47 18.56
N LEU A 297 -18.16 -13.03 17.55
CA LEU A 297 -18.77 -11.69 17.53
C LEU A 297 -19.67 -11.39 18.74
N PRO A 298 -20.59 -12.26 19.18
CA PRO A 298 -21.42 -11.96 20.35
C PRO A 298 -20.57 -11.79 21.63
N ASN A 299 -19.55 -12.64 21.82
CA ASN A 299 -18.65 -12.59 22.96
C ASN A 299 -17.63 -11.43 22.88
N LEU A 300 -17.19 -11.06 21.68
CA LEU A 300 -16.31 -9.92 21.42
C LEU A 300 -17.06 -8.60 21.54
N ILE A 301 -18.33 -8.53 21.16
CA ILE A 301 -19.22 -7.37 21.39
C ILE A 301 -19.45 -7.21 22.89
N THR A 302 -19.68 -8.29 23.62
CA THR A 302 -19.90 -8.23 25.08
C THR A 302 -18.59 -7.91 25.85
N LYS A 303 -17.44 -8.48 25.44
CA LYS A 303 -16.10 -8.13 25.97
C LYS A 303 -15.56 -6.80 25.42
N SER A 304 -16.16 -6.21 24.39
CA SER A 304 -15.72 -4.91 23.85
C SER A 304 -16.02 -3.77 24.81
N GLN A 305 -17.07 -3.87 25.62
CA GLN A 305 -17.36 -2.86 26.64
C GLN A 305 -16.26 -2.82 27.72
N SER A 306 -15.70 -3.98 28.12
CA SER A 306 -14.58 -4.03 29.07
C SER A 306 -13.23 -3.71 28.42
N ARG A 307 -13.00 -4.13 27.16
CA ARG A 307 -11.75 -3.82 26.44
C ARG A 307 -11.66 -2.39 25.94
N VAL A 308 -12.77 -1.72 25.65
CA VAL A 308 -12.78 -0.26 25.41
C VAL A 308 -12.42 0.46 26.70
N ALA A 309 -12.93 0.01 27.86
CA ALA A 309 -12.49 0.53 29.15
C ALA A 309 -10.98 0.27 29.38
N ASP A 310 -10.46 -0.94 29.12
CA ASP A 310 -9.03 -1.26 29.24
C ASP A 310 -8.14 -0.56 28.20
N MET A 311 -8.64 -0.29 26.99
CA MET A 311 -7.92 0.40 25.91
C MET A 311 -7.94 1.91 26.14
N VAL A 312 -9.03 2.48 26.66
CA VAL A 312 -9.06 3.83 27.24
C VAL A 312 -8.09 3.90 28.41
N THR A 313 -8.02 2.88 29.26
CA THR A 313 -7.05 2.79 30.37
C THR A 313 -5.60 2.70 29.87
N ARG A 314 -5.32 1.93 28.80
CA ARG A 314 -3.97 1.81 28.19
C ARG A 314 -3.57 3.03 27.36
N GLN A 315 -4.51 3.71 26.74
CA GLN A 315 -4.29 4.99 26.05
C GLN A 315 -4.11 6.13 27.05
N GLN A 316 -4.77 6.06 28.22
CA GLN A 316 -4.46 6.88 29.39
C GLN A 316 -3.09 6.55 30.01
N GLN A 317 -2.56 5.33 29.81
CA GLN A 317 -1.22 4.93 30.25
C GLN A 317 -0.09 5.20 29.22
N GLN A 318 -0.39 5.63 27.99
CA GLN A 318 0.67 6.03 27.06
C GLN A 318 1.29 7.35 27.54
N PRO A 319 2.63 7.48 27.48
CA PRO A 319 3.29 8.75 27.78
C PRO A 319 2.67 9.85 26.90
N SER A 320 2.10 10.87 27.53
CA SER A 320 1.47 11.99 26.87
C SER A 320 1.89 13.28 27.53
N ALA A 321 2.11 14.31 26.72
CA ALA A 321 2.31 15.67 27.21
C ALA A 321 1.04 16.31 27.76
N GLN A 322 -0.16 15.76 27.48
CA GLN A 322 -1.44 16.38 27.84
C GLN A 322 -1.54 16.85 29.30
N PRO A 323 -1.10 16.09 30.32
CA PRO A 323 -1.16 16.55 31.72
C PRO A 323 -0.26 17.75 32.04
N PHE A 324 0.72 18.04 31.17
CA PHE A 324 1.66 19.15 31.32
C PHE A 324 1.23 20.38 30.52
N VAL A 325 0.28 20.25 29.60
CA VAL A 325 -0.26 21.36 28.81
C VAL A 325 -1.26 22.12 29.69
N PRO A 326 -1.07 23.43 29.95
CA PRO A 326 -2.02 24.22 30.72
C PRO A 326 -3.33 24.41 29.94
N GLU A 327 -4.45 24.56 30.65
CA GLU A 327 -5.76 24.82 30.02
C GLU A 327 -5.79 26.13 29.22
N ASP A 328 -5.03 27.14 29.66
CA ASP A 328 -4.85 28.37 28.90
C ASP A 328 -3.69 28.21 27.92
N HIS A 329 -4.06 28.08 26.65
CA HIS A 329 -3.13 27.89 25.54
C HIS A 329 -2.41 29.17 25.08
N SER A 330 -2.46 30.28 25.83
CA SER A 330 -1.66 31.46 25.47
C SER A 330 -0.16 31.14 25.41
N LEU A 331 0.52 31.59 24.35
CA LEU A 331 1.95 31.29 24.15
C LEU A 331 2.85 31.56 25.37
N PRO A 332 2.67 32.64 26.16
CA PRO A 332 3.45 32.83 27.39
C PRO A 332 3.26 31.71 28.42
N LYS A 333 2.03 31.24 28.62
CA LYS A 333 1.75 30.13 29.57
C LYS A 333 2.25 28.80 29.04
N LEU A 334 2.06 28.53 27.74
CA LEU A 334 2.64 27.34 27.11
C LEU A 334 4.15 27.30 27.28
N ARG A 335 4.85 28.41 26.99
CA ARG A 335 6.32 28.52 27.17
C ARG A 335 6.76 28.33 28.61
N ALA A 336 6.00 28.85 29.58
CA ALA A 336 6.33 28.72 31.00
C ALA A 336 6.15 27.28 31.52
N ALA A 337 5.14 26.56 31.03
CA ALA A 337 4.84 25.19 31.45
C ALA A 337 5.72 24.13 30.74
N LEU A 338 6.16 24.41 29.51
CA LEU A 338 6.89 23.46 28.66
C LEU A 338 8.10 22.79 29.33
N PRO A 339 8.99 23.48 30.08
CA PRO A 339 10.17 22.87 30.70
C PRO A 339 9.84 21.77 31.74
N ALA A 340 8.63 21.75 32.29
CA ALA A 340 8.21 20.73 33.25
C ALA A 340 7.72 19.43 32.57
N CYS A 341 7.63 19.41 31.23
CA CYS A 341 7.04 18.30 30.49
C CYS A 341 7.88 17.02 30.59
N LYS A 342 7.28 15.98 31.18
CA LYS A 342 7.83 14.60 31.22
C LYS A 342 6.98 13.61 30.43
N GLY A 343 6.30 14.09 29.39
CA GLY A 343 5.35 13.30 28.60
C GLY A 343 5.98 12.21 27.72
N CYS A 344 7.30 12.13 27.58
CA CYS A 344 8.02 11.05 26.89
C CYS A 344 9.43 10.88 27.52
N ASP A 345 10.25 9.95 27.06
CA ASP A 345 11.61 9.71 27.58
C ASP A 345 12.66 10.75 27.15
N LEU A 346 12.36 11.58 26.13
CA LEU A 346 13.33 12.50 25.56
C LEU A 346 13.82 13.61 26.51
N PHE A 347 13.04 13.99 27.53
CA PHE A 347 13.47 15.00 28.50
C PHE A 347 14.69 14.53 29.33
N GLN A 348 14.95 13.23 29.40
CA GLN A 348 16.01 12.67 30.22
C GLN A 348 17.41 12.95 29.68
N HIS A 349 17.52 13.22 28.37
CA HIS A 349 18.81 13.33 27.67
C HIS A 349 19.02 14.69 27.00
N ALA A 350 17.94 15.37 26.62
CA ALA A 350 18.01 16.74 26.08
C ALA A 350 18.51 17.72 27.15
N THR A 351 19.16 18.81 26.73
CA THR A 351 19.62 19.85 27.66
C THR A 351 18.44 20.65 28.19
N GLN A 352 17.48 20.96 27.31
CA GLN A 352 16.28 21.73 27.62
C GLN A 352 15.21 21.50 26.55
N VAL A 353 14.01 22.00 26.83
CA VAL A 353 12.98 22.14 25.79
C VAL A 353 13.32 23.26 24.83
N VAL A 354 12.88 23.11 23.58
CA VAL A 354 12.93 24.18 22.57
C VAL A 354 11.51 24.57 22.19
N PRO A 355 10.98 25.69 22.74
CA PRO A 355 9.65 26.18 22.40
C PRO A 355 9.60 26.72 20.97
N GLY A 356 8.40 26.85 20.40
CA GLY A 356 8.20 27.61 19.18
C GLY A 356 8.47 29.12 19.36
N ALA A 357 8.86 29.77 18.28
CA ALA A 357 9.23 31.19 18.25
C ALA A 357 8.61 31.89 17.05
N GLY A 358 8.17 33.13 17.24
CA GLY A 358 7.54 33.94 16.20
C GLY A 358 6.32 34.73 16.70
N ALA A 359 5.53 35.25 15.77
CA ALA A 359 4.34 36.05 16.07
C ALA A 359 3.20 35.22 16.69
N ALA A 360 2.51 35.80 17.67
CA ALA A 360 1.37 35.18 18.35
C ALA A 360 0.12 35.02 17.46
N HIS A 361 0.01 35.81 16.40
CA HIS A 361 -1.08 35.78 15.43
C HIS A 361 -0.55 35.54 14.01
N ALA A 362 0.47 34.69 13.89
CA ALA A 362 1.07 34.35 12.61
C ALA A 362 0.04 33.63 11.71
N LYS A 363 -0.13 34.11 10.48
CA LYS A 363 -0.99 33.45 9.48
C LYS A 363 -0.40 32.14 8.96
N LEU A 364 0.92 31.98 9.08
CA LEU A 364 1.69 30.81 8.66
C LEU A 364 2.50 30.25 9.84
N ILE A 365 2.32 28.96 10.12
CA ILE A 365 3.20 28.19 11.01
C ILE A 365 4.10 27.28 10.20
N LEU A 366 5.39 27.25 10.54
CA LEU A 366 6.38 26.29 10.04
C LEU A 366 6.64 25.22 11.11
N VAL A 367 6.42 23.95 10.78
CA VAL A 367 6.59 22.83 11.74
C VAL A 367 7.71 21.91 11.26
N GLY A 368 8.82 21.86 12.00
CA GLY A 368 9.91 20.90 11.81
C GLY A 368 9.72 19.58 12.56
N GLU A 369 10.74 18.73 12.50
CA GLU A 369 10.73 17.42 13.17
C GLU A 369 10.99 17.54 14.68
N GLN A 370 12.19 17.97 15.05
CA GLN A 370 12.65 18.10 16.43
C GLN A 370 13.81 19.11 16.49
N PRO A 371 14.23 19.57 17.68
CA PRO A 371 15.41 20.41 17.82
C PRO A 371 16.68 19.64 17.44
N GLY A 372 17.67 20.32 16.87
CA GLY A 372 19.01 19.78 16.68
C GLY A 372 19.95 20.13 17.84
N ASP A 373 21.23 19.82 17.67
CA ASP A 373 22.28 20.06 18.66
C ASP A 373 22.39 21.54 19.08
N GLN A 374 22.37 22.46 18.11
CA GLN A 374 22.49 23.90 18.38
C GLN A 374 21.19 24.47 18.96
N GLU A 375 20.04 24.01 18.48
CA GLU A 375 18.72 24.40 18.99
C GLU A 375 18.57 24.00 20.46
N ASP A 376 18.98 22.78 20.82
CA ASP A 376 18.93 22.28 22.20
C ASP A 376 19.83 23.08 23.15
N LEU A 377 21.00 23.55 22.69
CA LEU A 377 21.86 24.39 23.53
C LEU A 377 21.36 25.83 23.64
N GLN A 378 20.76 26.37 22.58
CA GLN A 378 20.36 27.78 22.52
C GLN A 378 18.91 28.02 22.94
N GLY A 379 18.08 26.97 23.05
CA GLY A 379 16.66 27.09 23.39
C GLY A 379 15.81 27.75 22.31
N LYS A 380 16.27 27.77 21.04
CA LYS A 380 15.60 28.44 19.91
C LYS A 380 15.46 27.50 18.72
N PRO A 381 14.30 27.46 18.04
CA PRO A 381 14.09 26.57 16.91
C PRO A 381 14.81 27.09 15.66
N PHE A 382 15.34 26.17 14.83
CA PHE A 382 15.98 26.46 13.54
C PHE A 382 17.06 27.56 13.62
N VAL A 383 18.08 27.34 14.45
CA VAL A 383 19.28 28.21 14.56
C VAL A 383 20.54 27.56 13.99
N GLY A 384 20.51 26.24 13.78
CA GLY A 384 21.60 25.46 13.21
C GLY A 384 21.69 25.52 11.68
N PRO A 385 22.47 24.62 11.06
CA PRO A 385 22.68 24.61 9.61
C PRO A 385 21.39 24.52 8.78
N ALA A 386 20.42 23.72 9.22
CA ALA A 386 19.12 23.62 8.56
C ALA A 386 18.30 24.93 8.71
N GLY A 387 18.44 25.62 9.84
CA GLY A 387 17.85 26.94 10.06
C GLY A 387 18.40 28.00 9.11
N LYS A 388 19.71 27.98 8.83
CA LYS A 388 20.34 28.90 7.86
C LYS A 388 19.81 28.73 6.43
N ILE A 389 19.49 27.50 6.03
CA ILE A 389 18.84 27.24 4.73
C ILE A 389 17.42 27.78 4.74
N LEU A 390 16.68 27.53 5.83
CA LEU A 390 15.33 28.05 6.01
C LEU A 390 15.30 29.58 5.93
N ASP A 391 16.24 30.25 6.63
CA ASP A 391 16.40 31.70 6.60
C ASP A 391 16.70 32.21 5.19
N ARG A 392 17.61 31.55 4.45
CA ARG A 392 17.90 31.92 3.06
C ARG A 392 16.65 31.87 2.19
N VAL A 393 15.86 30.80 2.28
CA VAL A 393 14.62 30.67 1.50
C VAL A 393 13.61 31.77 1.90
N MET A 394 13.49 32.07 3.19
CA MET A 394 12.61 33.14 3.67
C MET A 394 13.07 34.51 3.14
N ASP A 395 14.37 34.80 3.17
CA ASP A 395 14.96 36.04 2.66
C ASP A 395 14.70 36.20 1.14
N GLU A 396 14.92 35.14 0.35
CA GLU A 396 14.64 35.13 -1.09
C GLU A 396 13.16 35.37 -1.42
N LEU A 397 12.26 34.89 -0.56
CA LEU A 397 10.82 35.08 -0.69
C LEU A 397 10.30 36.36 0.00
N ASN A 398 11.19 37.18 0.56
CA ASN A 398 10.86 38.37 1.35
C ASN A 398 9.89 38.10 2.51
N ILE A 399 10.05 36.94 3.18
CA ILE A 399 9.28 36.54 4.34
C ILE A 399 10.05 36.95 5.60
N GLU A 400 9.54 37.95 6.32
CA GLU A 400 10.12 38.32 7.61
C GLU A 400 9.85 37.23 8.65
N ARG A 401 10.90 36.71 9.30
CA ARG A 401 10.79 35.67 10.34
C ARG A 401 9.89 36.10 11.52
N SER A 402 9.75 37.40 11.75
CA SER A 402 8.84 37.96 12.76
C SER A 402 7.34 37.78 12.42
N LYS A 403 6.98 37.54 11.15
CA LYS A 403 5.59 37.39 10.68
C LYS A 403 5.10 35.93 10.67
N VAL A 404 6.00 34.98 10.84
CA VAL A 404 5.68 33.55 10.91
C VAL A 404 5.88 33.03 12.33
N TYR A 405 5.36 31.85 12.61
CA TYR A 405 5.69 31.10 13.83
C TYR A 405 6.39 29.81 13.46
N VAL A 406 7.54 29.54 14.06
CA VAL A 406 8.39 28.39 13.74
C VAL A 406 8.48 27.49 14.96
N THR A 407 8.18 26.21 14.79
CA THR A 407 8.15 25.22 15.87
C THR A 407 8.54 23.83 15.36
N ASN A 408 8.54 22.82 16.24
CA ASN A 408 8.81 21.42 15.90
C ASN A 408 7.70 20.50 16.42
N ALA A 409 7.52 19.34 15.78
CA ALA A 409 6.58 18.31 16.22
C ALA A 409 6.97 17.73 17.59
N VAL A 410 8.27 17.61 17.87
CA VAL A 410 8.82 17.20 19.18
C VAL A 410 9.63 18.36 19.77
N LYS A 411 9.57 18.55 21.09
CA LYS A 411 10.19 19.72 21.78
C LYS A 411 11.53 19.45 22.45
N HIS A 412 11.98 18.20 22.49
CA HIS A 412 13.27 17.78 23.06
C HIS A 412 14.15 17.18 21.96
N PHE A 413 15.46 17.39 22.04
CA PHE A 413 16.41 16.83 21.08
C PHE A 413 16.69 15.35 21.37
N LYS A 414 16.41 14.49 20.40
CA LYS A 414 16.79 13.09 20.43
C LYS A 414 18.13 12.87 19.73
N PHE A 415 19.08 12.30 20.46
CA PHE A 415 20.41 12.01 19.94
C PHE A 415 21.04 10.77 20.57
N VAL A 416 22.10 10.27 19.93
CA VAL A 416 23.04 9.33 20.52
C VAL A 416 24.40 9.99 20.69
N GLN A 417 24.95 9.89 21.90
CA GLN A 417 26.28 10.38 22.20
C GLN A 417 27.33 9.45 21.58
N ARG A 418 28.21 10.00 20.73
CA ARG A 418 29.43 9.32 20.27
C ARG A 418 30.65 10.20 20.55
N GLY A 419 31.40 9.86 21.59
CA GLY A 419 32.50 10.70 22.07
C GLY A 419 31.96 12.06 22.55
N LYS A 420 32.47 13.16 21.98
CA LYS A 420 31.99 14.53 22.25
C LYS A 420 30.81 14.96 21.36
N LEU A 421 30.45 14.16 20.35
CA LEU A 421 29.43 14.52 19.35
C LEU A 421 28.05 13.98 19.73
N ARG A 422 27.03 14.83 19.60
CA ARG A 422 25.62 14.45 19.72
C ARG A 422 25.03 14.21 18.34
N LEU A 423 24.86 12.93 17.99
CA LEU A 423 24.36 12.54 16.68
C LEU A 423 22.83 12.45 16.70
N HIS A 424 22.19 13.30 15.91
CA HIS A 424 20.74 13.33 15.74
C HIS A 424 20.15 11.96 15.41
N GLN A 425 19.06 11.58 16.10
CA GLN A 425 18.22 10.44 15.75
C GLN A 425 16.77 10.89 15.54
N ASN A 426 16.11 10.33 14.52
CA ASN A 426 14.73 10.67 14.24
C ASN A 426 13.82 10.22 15.40
N PRO A 427 12.79 11.02 15.76
CA PRO A 427 11.84 10.64 16.79
C PRO A 427 10.98 9.45 16.34
N ARG A 428 10.60 8.61 17.30
CA ARG A 428 9.65 7.51 17.11
C ARG A 428 8.23 8.09 16.97
N MET A 429 7.34 7.34 16.32
CA MET A 429 5.93 7.73 16.25
C MET A 429 5.28 7.89 17.63
N SER A 430 5.69 7.09 18.62
CA SER A 430 5.22 7.25 20.01
C SER A 430 5.65 8.59 20.63
N GLU A 431 6.87 9.06 20.36
CA GLU A 431 7.37 10.35 20.85
C GLU A 431 6.67 11.53 20.16
N ILE A 432 6.44 11.42 18.85
CA ILE A 432 5.66 12.41 18.09
C ILE A 432 4.24 12.50 18.65
N SER A 433 3.57 11.36 18.85
CA SER A 433 2.22 11.31 19.43
C SER A 433 2.18 11.84 20.86
N ALA A 434 3.18 11.50 21.69
CA ALA A 434 3.29 11.98 23.06
C ALA A 434 3.46 13.51 23.13
N CYS A 435 4.23 14.10 22.22
CA CYS A 435 4.51 15.54 22.21
C CYS A 435 3.44 16.37 21.44
N ARG A 436 2.61 15.70 20.62
CA ARG A 436 1.54 16.33 19.82
C ARG A 436 0.62 17.30 20.59
N PRO A 437 0.22 17.05 21.85
CA PRO A 437 -0.56 18.02 22.62
C PRO A 437 0.03 19.43 22.67
N TRP A 438 1.36 19.56 22.76
CA TRP A 438 2.02 20.87 22.73
C TRP A 438 1.89 21.56 21.37
N LEU A 439 2.05 20.82 20.27
CA LEU A 439 1.88 21.37 18.93
C LEU A 439 0.44 21.83 18.69
N LEU A 440 -0.54 21.04 19.14
CA LEU A 440 -1.96 21.41 19.03
C LEU A 440 -2.30 22.65 19.87
N ALA A 441 -1.76 22.75 21.08
CA ALA A 441 -1.93 23.95 21.91
C ALA A 441 -1.29 25.20 21.29
N GLU A 442 -0.13 25.07 20.63
CA GLU A 442 0.45 26.19 19.86
C GLU A 442 -0.43 26.60 18.69
N ILE A 443 -0.97 25.64 17.94
CA ILE A 443 -1.89 25.91 16.81
C ILE A 443 -3.17 26.57 17.30
N ASP A 444 -3.76 26.07 18.39
CA ASP A 444 -4.95 26.63 19.03
C ASP A 444 -4.69 28.03 19.61
N SER A 445 -3.48 28.32 20.07
CA SER A 445 -3.11 29.68 20.48
C SER A 445 -3.12 30.67 19.30
N ILE A 446 -2.54 30.22 18.18
CA ILE A 446 -2.17 31.10 17.05
C ILE A 446 -3.30 31.24 16.04
N HIS A 447 -4.15 30.22 15.89
CA HIS A 447 -5.20 30.12 14.86
C HIS A 447 -4.67 30.44 13.44
N PRO A 448 -3.67 29.68 12.93
CA PRO A 448 -3.06 29.98 11.64
C PRO A 448 -4.00 29.66 10.47
N HIS A 449 -3.84 30.39 9.37
CA HIS A 449 -4.51 30.06 8.11
C HIS A 449 -3.85 28.86 7.43
N VAL A 450 -2.52 28.80 7.48
CA VAL A 450 -1.71 27.78 6.81
C VAL A 450 -0.69 27.18 7.78
N ILE A 451 -0.52 25.86 7.71
CA ILE A 451 0.60 25.15 8.34
C ILE A 451 1.48 24.55 7.25
N LEU A 452 2.78 24.85 7.26
CA LEU A 452 3.78 24.22 6.42
C LEU A 452 4.59 23.20 7.22
N CYS A 453 4.39 21.92 6.94
CA CYS A 453 5.13 20.81 7.52
C CYS A 453 6.46 20.60 6.80
N LEU A 454 7.56 20.80 7.51
CA LEU A 454 8.91 20.59 7.03
C LEU A 454 9.31 19.13 7.33
N GLY A 455 9.21 18.26 6.33
CA GLY A 455 9.62 16.87 6.40
C GLY A 455 8.52 15.88 6.83
N ALA A 456 8.89 14.60 6.83
CA ALA A 456 7.94 13.50 7.04
C ALA A 456 7.39 13.44 8.46
N SER A 457 8.22 13.70 9.48
CA SER A 457 7.82 13.61 10.88
C SER A 457 6.80 14.70 11.26
N ALA A 458 7.05 15.94 10.84
CA ALA A 458 6.09 17.03 10.97
C ALA A 458 4.77 16.70 10.26
N SER A 459 4.85 16.22 9.02
CA SER A 459 3.68 15.88 8.22
C SER A 459 2.85 14.76 8.87
N LYS A 460 3.49 13.67 9.33
CA LYS A 460 2.81 12.56 10.03
C LYS A 460 2.17 12.99 11.34
N SER A 461 2.71 14.03 12.00
CA SER A 461 2.14 14.54 13.26
C SER A 461 0.76 15.18 13.06
N LEU A 462 0.47 15.75 11.89
CA LEU A 462 -0.81 16.43 11.61
C LEU A 462 -1.70 15.64 10.64
N LEU A 463 -1.10 15.02 9.61
CA LEU A 463 -1.79 14.35 8.51
C LEU A 463 -1.96 12.83 8.70
N GLY A 464 -1.29 12.25 9.70
CA GLY A 464 -1.38 10.82 10.02
C GLY A 464 -0.44 9.92 9.20
N GLY A 465 -0.55 8.61 9.43
CA GLY A 465 0.43 7.61 8.98
C GLY A 465 0.39 7.23 7.51
N THR A 466 -0.67 7.59 6.77
CA THR A 466 -0.85 7.29 5.34
C THR A 466 -0.19 8.32 4.40
N PHE A 467 0.32 9.43 4.96
CA PHE A 467 0.96 10.51 4.23
C PHE A 467 2.35 10.13 3.69
N SER A 468 2.62 10.41 2.41
CA SER A 468 3.93 10.18 1.78
C SER A 468 4.51 11.48 1.25
N LEU A 469 5.62 11.94 1.84
CA LEU A 469 6.21 13.25 1.55
C LEU A 469 6.55 13.45 0.07
N MET A 470 7.22 12.49 -0.57
CA MET A 470 7.66 12.63 -1.97
C MET A 470 6.49 12.64 -2.96
N ARG A 471 5.36 12.02 -2.61
CA ARG A 471 4.17 11.99 -3.47
C ARG A 471 3.28 13.21 -3.26
N ASP A 472 3.25 13.71 -2.02
CA ASP A 472 2.21 14.63 -1.54
C ASP A 472 2.74 16.03 -1.18
N HIS A 473 4.04 16.30 -1.33
CA HIS A 473 4.57 17.65 -1.15
C HIS A 473 3.97 18.64 -2.17
N GLY A 474 3.89 19.92 -1.77
CA GLY A 474 3.32 20.98 -2.60
C GLY A 474 1.81 20.92 -2.82
N LYS A 475 1.11 19.93 -2.26
CA LYS A 475 -0.36 19.84 -2.28
C LYS A 475 -0.97 20.57 -1.08
N ILE A 476 -2.08 21.25 -1.32
CA ILE A 476 -2.91 21.84 -0.28
C ILE A 476 -3.84 20.75 0.26
N LEU A 477 -3.74 20.47 1.55
CA LEU A 477 -4.53 19.46 2.25
C LEU A 477 -5.36 20.12 3.36
N ASN A 478 -6.58 19.65 3.58
CA ASN A 478 -7.43 20.17 4.63
C ASN A 478 -7.29 19.32 5.90
N THR A 479 -7.30 19.97 7.06
CA THR A 479 -7.27 19.29 8.37
C THR A 479 -8.19 20.01 9.36
N PRO A 480 -8.63 19.36 10.44
CA PRO A 480 -9.38 20.06 11.49
C PRO A 480 -8.53 21.06 12.29
N TYR A 481 -7.20 21.12 12.08
CA TYR A 481 -6.28 21.96 12.87
C TYR A 481 -5.97 23.30 12.20
N ALA A 482 -6.07 23.37 10.88
CA ALA A 482 -5.89 24.59 10.09
C ALA A 482 -6.63 24.44 8.77
N ASN A 483 -7.08 25.57 8.23
CA ASN A 483 -7.79 25.63 6.96
C ASN A 483 -7.01 24.92 5.85
N GLN A 484 -5.68 25.09 5.84
CA GLN A 484 -4.81 24.50 4.83
C GLN A 484 -3.49 24.04 5.45
N VAL A 485 -3.08 22.83 5.09
CA VAL A 485 -1.80 22.22 5.46
C VAL A 485 -1.06 21.86 4.18
N ILE A 486 0.18 22.30 4.09
CA ILE A 486 1.09 21.96 3.00
C ILE A 486 2.27 21.22 3.62
N ALA A 487 2.82 20.25 2.91
CA ALA A 487 4.03 19.56 3.31
C ALA A 487 5.13 19.82 2.29
N THR A 488 6.36 19.94 2.77
CA THR A 488 7.55 20.09 1.94
C THR A 488 8.73 19.37 2.56
N ILE A 489 9.85 19.33 1.85
CA ILE A 489 11.08 18.71 2.31
C ILE A 489 11.64 19.43 3.55
N HIS A 490 12.34 18.69 4.41
CA HIS A 490 13.02 19.32 5.53
C HIS A 490 14.35 19.94 5.06
N PRO A 491 14.74 21.15 5.51
CA PRO A 491 15.97 21.80 5.07
C PRO A 491 17.25 20.97 5.32
N SER A 492 17.24 20.10 6.33
CA SER A 492 18.36 19.18 6.60
C SER A 492 18.56 18.11 5.51
N ALA A 493 17.54 17.80 4.70
CA ALA A 493 17.66 16.88 3.58
C ALA A 493 18.58 17.43 2.49
N ILE A 494 18.56 18.76 2.27
CA ILE A 494 19.42 19.46 1.32
C ILE A 494 20.89 19.33 1.75
N LEU A 495 21.18 19.47 3.04
CA LEU A 495 22.53 19.30 3.61
C LEU A 495 23.05 17.86 3.54
N ARG A 496 22.14 16.89 3.40
CA ARG A 496 22.44 15.45 3.34
C ARG A 496 22.37 14.91 1.91
N ALA A 497 22.14 15.77 0.92
CA ALA A 497 22.13 15.37 -0.48
C ALA A 497 23.51 14.80 -0.87
N ARG A 498 23.50 13.76 -1.73
CA ARG A 498 24.73 13.06 -2.14
C ARG A 498 25.55 13.89 -3.13
N ASP A 499 24.87 14.71 -3.92
CA ASP A 499 25.43 15.51 -4.99
C ASP A 499 24.75 16.89 -5.05
N LYS A 500 25.38 17.83 -5.76
CA LYS A 500 24.95 19.22 -5.85
C LYS A 500 23.62 19.37 -6.58
N GLU A 501 23.35 18.56 -7.60
CA GLU A 501 22.14 18.63 -8.42
C GLU A 501 20.91 18.22 -7.61
N SER A 502 21.00 17.07 -6.92
CA SER A 502 19.97 16.62 -5.97
C SER A 502 19.73 17.65 -4.87
N GLY A 503 20.79 18.29 -4.35
CA GLY A 503 20.68 19.34 -3.35
C GLY A 503 19.93 20.57 -3.86
N GLU A 504 20.22 21.00 -5.08
CA GLU A 504 19.55 22.13 -5.75
C GLU A 504 18.07 21.83 -6.02
N GLN A 505 17.76 20.62 -6.49
CA GLN A 505 16.38 20.20 -6.72
C GLN A 505 15.56 20.21 -5.42
N LEU A 506 16.14 19.67 -4.33
CA LEU A 506 15.53 19.71 -3.00
C LEU A 506 15.33 21.16 -2.54
N TYR A 507 16.34 22.02 -2.70
CA TYR A 507 16.25 23.43 -2.37
C TYR A 507 15.11 24.12 -3.12
N GLN A 508 14.96 23.82 -4.41
CA GLN A 508 13.89 24.35 -5.24
C GLN A 508 12.50 23.90 -4.78
N PHE A 509 12.32 22.64 -4.40
CA PHE A 509 11.05 22.16 -3.81
C PHE A 509 10.69 22.90 -2.52
N LEU A 510 11.67 23.08 -1.62
CA LEU A 510 11.45 23.85 -0.38
C LEU A 510 11.01 25.28 -0.68
N ARG A 511 11.69 25.93 -1.63
CA ARG A 511 11.42 27.32 -2.04
C ARG A 511 10.04 27.48 -2.64
N ASP A 512 9.67 26.62 -3.59
CA ASP A 512 8.40 26.71 -4.30
C ASP A 512 7.21 26.37 -3.38
N ASP A 513 7.33 25.34 -2.54
CA ASP A 513 6.28 24.97 -1.58
C ASP A 513 6.10 26.03 -0.49
N MET A 514 7.20 26.68 -0.05
CA MET A 514 7.14 27.80 0.89
C MET A 514 6.49 29.03 0.27
N ALA A 515 6.79 29.33 -0.99
CA ALA A 515 6.16 30.41 -1.72
C ALA A 515 4.64 30.18 -1.83
N LEU A 516 4.23 28.95 -2.15
CA LEU A 516 2.82 28.55 -2.17
C LEU A 516 2.16 28.74 -0.80
N ALA A 517 2.79 28.26 0.28
CA ALA A 517 2.26 28.39 1.63
C ALA A 517 2.13 29.86 2.06
N TRP A 518 3.13 30.69 1.76
CA TRP A 518 3.13 32.11 2.08
C TRP A 518 2.07 32.89 1.30
N HIS A 519 1.95 32.66 -0.01
CA HIS A 519 0.93 33.29 -0.84
C HIS A 519 -0.48 32.90 -0.37
N THR A 520 -0.66 31.64 0.00
CA THR A 520 -1.91 31.11 0.53
C THR A 520 -2.27 31.75 1.87
N ALA A 521 -1.32 31.90 2.78
CA ALA A 521 -1.54 32.51 4.09
C ALA A 521 -1.96 33.98 4.01
N GLN A 522 -1.60 34.68 2.93
CA GLN A 522 -1.98 36.07 2.71
C GLN A 522 -3.40 36.25 2.17
N LYS A 523 -3.99 35.22 1.54
CA LYS A 523 -5.37 35.31 1.04
C LYS A 523 -6.36 35.42 2.20
N PRO A 524 -7.42 36.24 2.07
CA PRO A 524 -8.50 36.24 3.06
C PRO A 524 -9.11 34.84 3.15
N ALA A 525 -9.39 34.36 4.36
CA ALA A 525 -10.03 33.08 4.56
C ALA A 525 -11.35 33.06 3.77
N LEU A 526 -11.49 32.10 2.86
CA LEU A 526 -12.78 31.82 2.22
C LEU A 526 -13.73 31.42 3.36
N THR A 527 -14.81 32.17 3.52
CA THR A 527 -15.87 31.86 4.49
C THR A 527 -16.33 30.42 4.25
N PRO A 528 -16.36 29.54 5.26
CA PRO A 528 -16.89 28.20 5.08
C PRO A 528 -18.37 28.30 4.70
N VAL A 529 -18.75 27.66 3.60
CA VAL A 529 -20.15 27.45 3.16
C VAL A 529 -20.76 26.32 3.97
#